data_AF-A0A3S4ZXM2-F1
#
_entry.id   AF-A0A3S4ZXM2-F1
#
_cell.length_a   1.000
_cell.length_b   1.000
_cell.length_c   1.000
_cell.angle_alpha   90.00
_cell.angle_beta   90.00
_cell.angle_gamma   90.00
#
_symmetry.space_group_name_H-M   'P 1'
#
loop_
_entity.id
_entity.type
_entity.pdbx_description
1 polymer ?
#
loop_
_entity_poly.entity_id
_entity_poly.type
_entity_poly.pdbx_seq_one_letter_code
_entity_poly.pdbx_strand_id
1 'polypeptide(L)'
;MIAGSERFNIKPNDGIKYLQRNGLLTDPLDPNEMARFLSDNPLIDKRTIGDYLSTKKNSAVLTAFVSNLNFVEVRIDEALRQYVEAFRLPGEAPLIQHLLEHFADAWFQTNGAPFANSDAAFTLAYAILMLNTDQHNPNSKKQNIPMTVEDFKRNLKGKEI
;
A
#
# COMPACT_ATOMS: atom_id res chain seq x y z
N MET A 1 12.94 -21.63 -5.32
CA MET A 1 12.66 -20.20 -5.03
C MET A 1 12.62 -19.36 -6.31
N ILE A 2 13.72 -19.23 -7.07
CA ILE A 2 13.80 -18.40 -8.32
C ILE A 2 12.66 -18.69 -9.30
N ALA A 3 12.48 -19.95 -9.72
CA ALA A 3 11.42 -20.34 -10.65
C ALA A 3 9.99 -20.07 -10.12
N GLY A 4 9.81 -20.02 -8.80
CA GLY A 4 8.53 -19.64 -8.18
C GLY A 4 8.27 -18.14 -8.28
N SER A 5 9.30 -17.32 -8.05
CA SER A 5 9.24 -15.87 -8.21
C SER A 5 8.95 -15.44 -9.65
N GLU A 6 9.64 -16.03 -10.63
CA GLU A 6 9.40 -15.75 -12.05
C GLU A 6 7.97 -16.10 -12.46
N ARG A 7 7.47 -17.26 -12.03
CA ARG A 7 6.08 -17.67 -12.26
C ARG A 7 5.09 -16.73 -11.58
N PHE A 8 5.41 -16.25 -10.37
CA PHE A 8 4.56 -15.29 -9.65
C PHE A 8 4.45 -13.97 -10.42
N ASN A 9 5.55 -13.43 -10.93
CA ASN A 9 5.57 -12.20 -11.73
C ASN A 9 4.71 -12.29 -13.00
N ILE A 10 4.59 -13.48 -13.59
CA ILE A 10 3.75 -13.71 -14.79
C ILE A 10 2.29 -13.98 -14.40
N LYS A 11 2.07 -14.88 -13.44
CA LYS A 11 0.75 -15.32 -13.01
C LYS A 11 0.79 -15.73 -11.53
N PRO A 12 0.40 -14.81 -10.62
CA PRO A 12 0.53 -15.01 -9.17
C PRO A 12 -0.02 -16.34 -8.67
N ASN A 13 -1.21 -16.74 -9.12
CA ASN A 13 -1.83 -18.01 -8.72
C ASN A 13 -1.02 -19.25 -9.12
N ASP A 14 -0.36 -19.23 -10.28
CA ASP A 14 0.47 -20.36 -10.74
C ASP A 14 1.82 -20.36 -9.99
N GLY A 15 2.36 -19.18 -9.69
CA GLY A 15 3.52 -19.01 -8.82
C GLY A 15 3.28 -19.56 -7.42
N ILE A 16 2.16 -19.20 -6.77
CA ILE A 16 1.77 -19.69 -5.45
C ILE A 16 1.65 -21.22 -5.46
N LYS A 17 0.91 -21.80 -6.42
CA LYS A 17 0.79 -23.26 -6.55
C LYS A 17 2.14 -23.96 -6.73
N TYR A 18 3.04 -23.35 -7.50
CA TYR A 18 4.39 -23.89 -7.67
C TYR A 18 5.17 -23.84 -6.35
N LEU A 19 5.13 -22.72 -5.63
CA LEU A 19 5.79 -22.56 -4.33
C LEU A 19 5.26 -23.58 -3.31
N GLN A 20 3.93 -23.77 -3.24
CA GLN A 20 3.29 -24.76 -2.37
C GLN A 20 3.73 -26.19 -2.68
N ARG A 21 3.74 -26.59 -3.96
CA ARG A 21 4.20 -27.92 -4.40
C ARG A 21 5.66 -28.21 -4.07
N ASN A 22 6.48 -27.16 -3.95
CA ASN A 22 7.89 -27.28 -3.59
C ASN A 22 8.14 -27.07 -2.09
N GLY A 23 7.08 -27.01 -1.27
CA GLY A 23 7.18 -26.85 0.19
C GLY A 23 7.71 -25.48 0.63
N LEU A 24 7.62 -24.45 -0.23
CA LEU A 24 8.09 -23.09 0.06
C LEU A 24 6.99 -22.17 0.62
N LEU A 25 5.73 -22.54 0.44
CA LEU A 25 4.56 -21.91 1.04
C LEU A 25 3.62 -23.01 1.53
N THR A 26 2.88 -22.74 2.59
CA THR A 26 1.84 -23.64 3.12
C THR A 26 0.63 -23.75 2.18
N ASP A 27 -0.07 -24.90 2.24
CA ASP A 27 -1.36 -25.13 1.60
C ASP A 27 -2.34 -25.71 2.65
N PRO A 28 -3.36 -24.94 3.11
CA PRO A 28 -3.79 -23.62 2.62
C PRO A 28 -2.76 -22.51 2.89
N LEU A 29 -2.77 -21.47 2.05
CA LEU A 29 -1.82 -20.36 2.09
C LEU A 29 -1.95 -19.55 3.40
N ASP A 30 -0.88 -19.49 4.20
CA ASP A 30 -0.77 -18.56 5.33
C ASP A 30 -0.50 -17.12 4.82
N PRO A 31 -1.36 -16.15 5.17
CA PRO A 31 -1.14 -14.75 4.82
C PRO A 31 0.19 -14.16 5.29
N ASN A 32 0.71 -14.60 6.44
CA ASN A 32 1.98 -14.10 6.98
C ASN A 32 3.17 -14.61 6.18
N GLU A 33 3.16 -15.88 5.79
CA GLU A 33 4.17 -16.44 4.89
C GLU A 33 4.15 -15.75 3.54
N MET A 34 2.96 -15.51 2.98
CA MET A 34 2.83 -14.81 1.72
C MET A 34 3.32 -13.36 1.81
N ALA A 35 2.97 -12.65 2.88
CA ALA A 35 3.44 -11.29 3.12
C ALA A 35 4.97 -11.21 3.21
N ARG A 36 5.61 -12.13 3.96
CA ARG A 36 7.08 -12.23 4.01
C ARG A 36 7.69 -12.57 2.67
N PHE A 37 7.09 -13.51 1.93
CA PHE A 37 7.54 -13.83 0.57
C PHE A 37 7.53 -12.61 -0.36
N LEU A 38 6.50 -11.74 -0.27
CA LEU A 38 6.42 -10.52 -1.07
C LEU A 38 7.45 -9.47 -0.63
N SER A 39 7.69 -9.32 0.67
CA SER A 39 8.62 -8.31 1.22
C SER A 39 10.09 -8.69 1.08
N ASP A 40 10.43 -9.95 1.34
CA ASP A 40 11.82 -10.40 1.48
C ASP A 40 12.45 -10.83 0.16
N ASN A 41 11.64 -10.99 -0.90
CA ASN A 41 12.08 -11.53 -2.17
C ASN A 41 12.31 -10.44 -3.23
N PRO A 42 13.56 -10.03 -3.48
CA PRO A 42 13.88 -8.95 -4.43
C PRO A 42 13.60 -9.32 -5.89
N LEU A 43 13.30 -10.60 -6.19
CA LEU A 43 12.98 -11.05 -7.55
C LEU A 43 11.52 -10.79 -7.92
N ILE A 44 10.66 -10.39 -6.97
CA ILE A 44 9.25 -10.10 -7.25
C ILE A 44 9.12 -8.67 -7.74
N ASP A 45 8.45 -8.49 -8.87
CA ASP A 45 8.22 -7.16 -9.44
C ASP A 45 7.27 -6.35 -8.55
N LYS A 46 7.67 -5.13 -8.19
CA LYS A 46 6.89 -4.24 -7.32
C LYS A 46 5.49 -3.91 -7.86
N ARG A 47 5.28 -3.95 -9.18
CA ARG A 47 3.95 -3.81 -9.79
C ARG A 47 3.11 -5.05 -9.53
N THR A 48 3.67 -6.25 -9.73
CA THR A 48 2.98 -7.50 -9.40
C THR A 48 2.60 -7.56 -7.93
N ILE A 49 3.46 -7.08 -7.01
CA ILE A 49 3.12 -6.97 -5.58
C ILE A 49 1.88 -6.09 -5.40
N GLY A 50 1.86 -4.89 -5.99
CA GLY A 50 0.74 -3.96 -5.87
C GLY A 50 -0.57 -4.49 -6.47
N ASP A 51 -0.51 -5.09 -7.66
CA ASP A 51 -1.66 -5.70 -8.31
C ASP A 51 -2.24 -6.86 -7.47
N TYR A 52 -1.37 -7.69 -6.91
CA TYR A 52 -1.77 -8.80 -6.07
C TYR A 52 -2.40 -8.33 -4.75
N LEU A 53 -1.77 -7.39 -4.05
CA LEU A 53 -2.25 -6.84 -2.76
C LEU A 53 -3.56 -6.06 -2.91
N SER A 54 -3.76 -5.36 -4.03
CA SER A 54 -4.97 -4.57 -4.27
C SER A 54 -6.23 -5.40 -4.55
N THR A 55 -6.08 -6.71 -4.77
CA THR A 55 -7.20 -7.61 -4.99
C THR A 55 -7.90 -7.93 -3.67
N LYS A 56 -9.20 -7.63 -3.54
CA LYS A 56 -9.99 -7.87 -2.32
C LYS A 56 -9.97 -9.31 -1.78
N LYS A 57 -9.71 -10.31 -2.63
CA LYS A 57 -9.56 -11.71 -2.20
C LYS A 57 -8.29 -11.94 -1.36
N ASN A 58 -7.31 -11.06 -1.50
CA ASN A 58 -6.01 -11.12 -0.85
C ASN A 58 -5.91 -10.14 0.34
N SER A 59 -7.02 -9.57 0.83
CA SER A 59 -6.98 -8.58 1.92
C SER A 59 -6.34 -9.10 3.21
N ALA A 60 -6.42 -10.40 3.49
CA ALA A 60 -5.69 -10.99 4.62
C ALA A 60 -4.17 -10.91 4.43
N VAL A 61 -3.67 -11.13 3.21
CA VAL A 61 -2.25 -10.96 2.87
C VAL A 61 -1.86 -9.50 2.94
N LEU A 62 -2.72 -8.59 2.44
CA LEU A 62 -2.51 -7.15 2.55
C LEU A 62 -2.38 -6.71 4.01
N THR A 63 -3.28 -7.13 4.90
CA THR A 63 -3.19 -6.83 6.33
C THR A 63 -1.89 -7.35 6.95
N ALA A 64 -1.48 -8.57 6.63
CA ALA A 64 -0.21 -9.13 7.11
C ALA A 64 1.00 -8.37 6.55
N PHE A 65 0.95 -7.97 5.28
CA PHE A 65 1.99 -7.18 4.61
C PHE A 65 2.16 -5.80 5.26
N VAL A 66 1.05 -5.10 5.48
CA VAL A 66 1.06 -3.77 6.13
C VAL A 66 1.56 -3.89 7.57
N SER A 67 1.18 -4.94 8.30
CA SER A 67 1.64 -5.18 9.68
C SER A 67 3.14 -5.44 9.79
N ASN A 68 3.79 -5.89 8.71
CA ASN A 68 5.24 -6.05 8.67
C ASN A 68 5.99 -4.72 8.48
N LEU A 69 5.28 -3.64 8.10
CA LEU A 69 5.85 -2.30 7.99
C LEU A 69 5.70 -1.61 9.35
N ASN A 70 6.82 -1.40 10.05
CA ASN A 70 6.81 -0.81 11.37
C ASN A 70 6.45 0.68 11.31
N PHE A 71 5.25 1.03 11.72
CA PHE A 71 4.75 2.41 11.77
C PHE A 71 4.73 3.03 13.17
N VAL A 72 5.22 2.34 14.19
CA VAL A 72 5.19 2.82 15.58
C VAL A 72 6.02 4.08 15.71
N GLU A 73 5.38 5.16 16.20
CA GLU A 73 5.97 6.50 16.36
C GLU A 73 6.50 7.12 15.05
N VAL A 74 6.05 6.62 13.90
CA VAL A 74 6.41 7.15 12.57
C VAL A 74 5.33 8.12 12.12
N ARG A 75 5.72 9.32 11.66
CA ARG A 75 4.77 10.28 11.09
C ARG A 75 4.05 9.69 9.87
N ILE A 76 2.79 10.04 9.67
CA ILE A 76 1.97 9.47 8.59
C ILE A 76 2.58 9.66 7.19
N ASP A 77 3.22 10.80 6.93
CA ASP A 77 3.86 11.06 5.63
C ASP A 77 5.11 10.20 5.40
N GLU A 78 5.85 9.88 6.46
CA GLU A 78 7.00 8.99 6.41
C GLU A 78 6.58 7.52 6.31
N ALA A 79 5.56 7.13 7.07
CA ALA A 79 4.97 5.79 6.98
C ALA A 79 4.38 5.52 5.59
N LEU A 80 3.69 6.51 5.02
CA LEU A 80 3.13 6.42 3.67
C LEU A 80 4.24 6.28 2.62
N ARG A 81 5.36 7.00 2.78
CA ARG A 81 6.54 6.83 1.92
C ARG A 81 7.07 5.41 1.98
N GLN A 82 7.27 4.85 3.18
CA GLN A 82 7.71 3.46 3.35
C GLN A 82 6.75 2.48 2.67
N TYR A 83 5.44 2.71 2.83
CA TYR A 83 4.39 1.87 2.24
C TYR A 83 4.43 1.86 0.70
N VAL A 84 4.49 3.03 0.07
CA VAL A 84 4.51 3.14 -1.41
C VAL A 84 5.90 2.88 -2.02
N GLU A 85 6.94 2.77 -1.21
CA GLU A 85 8.25 2.30 -1.66
C GLU A 85 8.30 0.77 -1.74
N ALA A 86 7.52 0.06 -0.92
CA ALA A 86 7.49 -1.39 -0.89
C ALA A 86 6.91 -2.01 -2.18
N PHE A 87 5.95 -1.35 -2.82
CA PHE A 87 5.33 -1.80 -4.07
C PHE A 87 4.88 -0.63 -4.95
N ARG A 88 4.41 -0.88 -6.18
CA ARG A 88 3.86 0.17 -7.05
C ARG A 88 2.34 0.21 -6.89
N LEU A 89 1.81 1.39 -6.56
CA LEU A 89 0.36 1.59 -6.51
C LEU A 89 -0.27 1.30 -7.89
N PRO A 90 -1.45 0.66 -7.92
CA PRO A 90 -2.23 0.49 -9.15
C PRO A 90 -2.75 1.85 -9.65
N GLY A 91 -3.11 1.94 -10.92
CA GLY A 91 -3.64 3.17 -11.52
C GLY A 91 -5.14 3.41 -11.26
N GLU A 92 -5.87 2.39 -10.85
CA GLU A 92 -7.33 2.46 -10.65
C GLU A 92 -7.66 3.02 -9.27
N ALA A 93 -8.45 4.10 -9.23
CA ALA A 93 -8.80 4.77 -7.97
C ALA A 93 -9.39 3.83 -6.89
N PRO A 94 -10.32 2.91 -7.18
CA PRO A 94 -10.86 2.00 -6.17
C PRO A 94 -9.80 1.06 -5.55
N LEU A 95 -8.78 0.69 -6.33
CA LEU A 95 -7.69 -0.17 -5.85
C LEU A 95 -6.73 0.61 -4.94
N ILE A 96 -6.44 1.86 -5.30
CA ILE A 96 -5.66 2.76 -4.44
C ILE A 96 -6.38 3.01 -3.12
N GLN A 97 -7.71 3.27 -3.17
CA GLN A 97 -8.52 3.46 -1.96
C GLN A 97 -8.44 2.24 -1.05
N HIS A 98 -8.63 1.03 -1.59
CA HIS A 98 -8.53 -0.20 -0.81
C HIS A 98 -7.17 -0.35 -0.10
N LEU A 99 -6.07 -0.08 -0.80
CA LEU A 99 -4.72 -0.15 -0.23
C LEU A 99 -4.51 0.89 0.88
N LEU A 100 -5.09 2.08 0.74
CA LEU A 100 -4.96 3.16 1.70
C LEU A 100 -5.83 2.98 2.94
N GLU A 101 -6.99 2.33 2.83
CA GLU A 101 -7.82 1.96 3.98
C GLU A 101 -7.02 1.07 4.94
N HIS A 102 -6.39 0.00 4.42
CA HIS A 102 -5.55 -0.89 5.22
C HIS A 102 -4.33 -0.17 5.82
N PHE A 103 -3.70 0.74 5.06
CA PHE A 103 -2.60 1.55 5.57
C PHE A 103 -3.05 2.47 6.72
N ALA A 104 -4.17 3.17 6.53
CA ALA A 104 -4.70 4.12 7.50
C ALA A 104 -5.08 3.43 8.81
N ASP A 105 -5.76 2.29 8.73
CA ASP A 105 -6.11 1.49 9.90
C ASP A 105 -4.85 1.03 10.65
N ALA A 106 -3.86 0.49 9.94
CA ALA A 106 -2.63 0.02 10.57
C ALA A 106 -1.83 1.16 11.22
N TRP A 107 -1.65 2.28 10.52
CA TRP A 107 -0.95 3.45 11.06
C TRP A 107 -1.67 4.03 12.27
N PHE A 108 -3.00 4.14 12.21
CA PHE A 108 -3.83 4.66 13.30
C PHE A 108 -3.71 3.81 14.56
N GLN A 109 -3.83 2.48 14.44
CA GLN A 109 -3.76 1.57 15.59
C GLN A 109 -2.35 1.53 16.21
N THR A 110 -1.30 1.49 15.39
CA THR A 110 0.09 1.41 15.86
C THR A 110 0.58 2.69 16.55
N ASN A 111 -0.08 3.83 16.29
CA ASN A 111 0.28 5.12 16.86
C ASN A 111 -0.69 5.58 17.97
N GLY A 112 -1.47 4.65 18.54
CA GLY A 112 -2.34 4.94 19.69
C GLY A 112 -3.55 5.81 19.35
N ALA A 113 -4.09 5.71 18.13
CA ALA A 113 -5.28 6.42 17.68
C ALA A 113 -5.18 7.96 17.81
N PRO A 114 -4.22 8.61 17.13
CA PRO A 114 -3.94 10.04 17.32
C PRO A 114 -4.97 10.99 16.68
N PHE A 115 -5.82 10.47 15.80
CA PHE A 115 -6.93 11.22 15.18
C PHE A 115 -8.28 10.79 15.76
N ALA A 116 -9.37 11.45 15.33
CA ALA A 116 -10.72 11.08 15.75
C ALA A 116 -11.10 9.64 15.35
N ASN A 117 -10.62 9.18 14.18
CA ASN A 117 -10.85 7.84 13.63
C ASN A 117 -9.82 7.53 12.52
N SER A 118 -9.83 6.31 12.00
CA SER A 118 -8.97 5.93 10.88
C SER A 118 -9.35 6.57 9.54
N ASP A 119 -10.61 7.01 9.36
CA ASP A 119 -11.03 7.76 8.16
C ASP A 119 -10.31 9.10 8.03
N ALA A 120 -9.96 9.73 9.16
CA ALA A 120 -9.12 10.93 9.19
C ALA A 120 -7.68 10.63 8.72
N ALA A 121 -7.08 9.52 9.18
CA ALA A 121 -5.78 9.05 8.68
C ALA A 121 -5.82 8.73 7.18
N PHE A 122 -6.87 8.05 6.73
CA PHE A 122 -7.10 7.74 5.32
C PHE A 122 -7.18 9.01 4.48
N THR A 123 -8.00 9.97 4.91
CA THR A 123 -8.17 11.26 4.23
C THR A 123 -6.84 11.98 4.09
N LEU A 124 -6.06 12.05 5.17
CA LEU A 124 -4.77 12.71 5.17
C LEU A 124 -3.77 11.99 4.25
N ALA A 125 -3.69 10.66 4.31
CA ALA A 125 -2.84 9.87 3.43
C ALA A 125 -3.20 10.05 1.95
N TYR A 126 -4.50 10.05 1.62
CA TYR A 126 -4.99 10.30 0.27
C TYR A 126 -4.64 11.72 -0.20
N ALA A 127 -4.80 12.72 0.67
CA ALA A 127 -4.44 14.09 0.38
C ALA A 127 -2.93 14.25 0.12
N ILE A 128 -2.08 13.58 0.89
CA ILE A 128 -0.62 13.58 0.67
C ILE A 128 -0.27 12.99 -0.71
N LEU A 129 -0.92 11.89 -1.14
CA LEU A 129 -0.71 11.33 -2.47
C LEU A 129 -1.17 12.25 -3.60
N MET A 130 -2.32 12.91 -3.43
CA MET A 130 -2.79 13.91 -4.39
C MET A 130 -1.87 15.12 -4.46
N LEU A 131 -1.37 15.60 -3.31
CA LEU A 131 -0.40 16.69 -3.25
C LEU A 131 0.89 16.29 -3.99
N ASN A 132 1.41 15.08 -3.77
CA ASN A 132 2.59 14.61 -4.49
C ASN A 132 2.36 14.58 -6.01
N THR A 133 1.18 14.13 -6.45
CA THR A 133 0.81 14.12 -7.88
C THR A 133 0.71 15.53 -8.45
N ASP A 134 0.08 16.45 -7.72
CA ASP A 134 -0.05 17.86 -8.12
C ASP A 134 1.32 18.57 -8.23
N GLN A 135 2.19 18.37 -7.24
CA GLN A 135 3.49 19.07 -7.14
C GLN A 135 4.55 18.51 -8.10
N HIS A 136 4.47 17.23 -8.47
CA HIS A 136 5.56 16.55 -9.18
C HIS A 136 5.18 15.93 -10.53
N ASN A 137 3.90 15.72 -10.85
CA ASN A 137 3.51 15.21 -12.16
C ASN A 137 3.58 16.33 -13.22
N PRO A 138 4.43 16.20 -14.27
CA PRO A 138 4.55 17.23 -15.30
C PRO A 138 3.24 17.54 -16.05
N ASN A 139 2.32 16.57 -16.13
CA ASN A 139 1.03 16.78 -16.77
C ASN A 139 0.10 17.66 -15.92
N SER A 140 0.15 17.53 -14.59
CA SER A 140 -0.63 18.38 -13.67
C SER A 140 -0.23 19.85 -13.79
N LYS A 141 1.09 20.13 -13.87
CA LYS A 141 1.62 21.50 -14.02
C LYS A 141 1.23 22.19 -15.32
N LYS A 142 0.89 21.43 -16.35
CA LYS A 142 0.40 21.98 -17.63
C LYS A 142 -1.07 22.37 -17.57
N GLN A 143 -1.84 21.77 -16.66
CA GLN A 143 -3.29 21.92 -16.60
C GLN A 143 -3.73 22.82 -15.44
N ASN A 144 -2.99 22.85 -14.34
CA ASN A 144 -3.38 23.55 -13.11
C ASN A 144 -2.21 24.28 -12.44
N ILE A 145 -2.54 25.28 -11.63
CA ILE A 145 -1.61 25.92 -10.71
C ILE A 145 -1.36 24.96 -9.54
N PRO A 146 -0.10 24.64 -9.19
CA PRO A 146 0.20 23.79 -8.05
C PRO A 146 -0.44 24.30 -6.76
N MET A 147 -0.99 23.38 -5.98
CA MET A 147 -1.64 23.63 -4.70
C MET A 147 -0.72 24.37 -3.75
N THR A 148 -1.20 25.48 -3.17
CA THR A 148 -0.48 26.16 -2.09
C THR A 148 -0.70 25.46 -0.75
N VAL A 149 0.11 25.80 0.25
CA VAL A 149 -0.09 25.32 1.63
C VAL A 149 -1.50 25.66 2.15
N GLU A 150 -2.02 26.84 1.83
CA GLU A 150 -3.36 27.25 2.25
C GLU A 150 -4.46 26.48 1.52
N ASP A 151 -4.26 26.15 0.24
CA ASP A 151 -5.18 25.28 -0.50
C ASP A 151 -5.20 23.87 0.09
N PHE A 152 -4.03 23.31 0.43
CA PHE A 152 -3.94 21.99 1.08
C PHE A 152 -4.67 21.97 2.42
N LYS A 153 -4.44 22.96 3.28
CA LYS A 153 -5.17 23.11 4.55
C LYS A 153 -6.68 23.24 4.32
N ARG A 154 -7.11 24.03 3.33
CA ARG A 154 -8.53 24.20 3.01
C ARG A 154 -9.17 22.90 2.53
N ASN A 155 -8.46 22.08 1.76
CA ASN A 155 -8.94 20.78 1.28
C ASN A 155 -9.10 19.75 2.40
N LEU A 156 -8.42 19.95 3.53
CA LEU A 156 -8.55 19.14 4.75
C LEU A 156 -9.60 19.68 5.73
N LYS A 157 -9.89 21.00 5.72
CA LYS A 157 -10.92 21.61 6.57
C LYS A 157 -12.31 21.05 6.22
N GLY A 158 -12.98 20.45 7.21
CA GLY A 158 -14.31 19.83 7.07
C GLY A 158 -14.30 18.30 7.13
N LYS A 159 -13.12 17.70 7.23
CA LYS A 159 -12.90 16.30 7.59
C LYS A 159 -12.20 16.33 8.94
N GLU A 160 -12.69 15.59 9.93
CA GLU A 160 -12.26 15.67 11.35
C GLU A 160 -10.81 15.16 11.55
N ILE A 161 -9.84 15.92 11.04
CA ILE A 161 -8.38 15.69 11.14
C ILE A 161 -7.81 16.67 12.15
#